data_AF-A0A2G5E535-F1
#
_entry.id   AF-A0A2G5E535-F1
#
_cell.length_a   1.000
_cell.length_b   1.000
_cell.length_c   1.000
_cell.angle_alpha   90.00
_cell.angle_beta   90.00
_cell.angle_gamma   90.00
#
_symmetry.space_group_name_H-M   'P 1'
#
loop_
_entity.id
_entity.type
_entity.pdbx_description
1 polymer ?
#
loop_
_entity_poly.entity_id
_entity_poly.type
_entity_poly.pdbx_seq_one_letter_code
_entity_poly.pdbx_strand_id
1 'polypeptide(L)'
;MYLFSHAYETDVFFYRLQVQVFRQQLELAKELQRPVSIHCVNAFGDLLEIMQSIGPLPGGAILHSYLGSAELVTPLAKLGAYFSVSGHTMSMKQDKAKKMLKAAS
;
A
#
# COMPACT_ATOMS: atom_id res chain seq x y z
N MET A 1 -3.19 2.58 -8.36
CA MET A 1 -3.79 3.41 -7.28
C MET A 1 -2.70 4.11 -6.52
N TYR A 2 -2.86 5.38 -6.15
CA TYR A 2 -1.82 6.19 -5.50
C TYR A 2 -2.29 6.65 -4.11
N LEU A 3 -1.41 6.54 -3.11
CA LEU A 3 -1.59 7.11 -1.78
C LEU A 3 -0.29 7.81 -1.33
N PHE A 4 -0.32 9.13 -1.09
CA PHE A 4 0.84 9.94 -0.71
C PHE A 4 0.53 10.87 0.49
N SER A 5 1.39 10.93 1.51
CA SER A 5 1.21 11.82 2.70
C SER A 5 1.89 13.19 2.55
N HIS A 6 1.34 14.25 3.15
CA HIS A 6 1.67 15.64 2.83
C HIS A 6 1.73 16.64 4.02
N ALA A 7 2.31 17.83 3.80
CA ALA A 7 2.76 18.79 4.84
C ALA A 7 2.08 20.18 4.86
N TYR A 8 1.16 20.51 3.94
CA TYR A 8 0.51 21.83 3.86
C TYR A 8 -1.02 21.77 3.67
N GLU A 9 -1.73 22.86 3.93
CA GLU A 9 -3.20 22.89 4.03
C GLU A 9 -3.92 22.59 2.70
N THR A 10 -3.39 23.05 1.57
CA THR A 10 -3.86 22.66 0.24
C THR A 10 -3.62 21.18 -0.05
N ASP A 11 -2.54 20.60 0.50
CA ASP A 11 -2.29 19.18 0.35
C ASP A 11 -3.26 18.32 1.17
N VAL A 12 -3.77 18.81 2.29
CA VAL A 12 -4.76 18.07 3.08
C VAL A 12 -6.01 17.81 2.24
N PHE A 13 -6.43 18.77 1.41
CA PHE A 13 -7.54 18.59 0.47
C PHE A 13 -7.22 17.53 -0.58
N PHE A 14 -6.06 17.64 -1.25
CA PHE A 14 -5.65 16.67 -2.27
C PHE A 14 -5.48 15.26 -1.70
N TYR A 15 -4.94 15.14 -0.49
CA TYR A 15 -4.81 13.88 0.21
C TYR A 15 -6.17 13.25 0.51
N ARG A 16 -7.14 14.02 1.02
CA ARG A 16 -8.50 13.52 1.25
C ARG A 16 -9.14 13.02 -0.04
N LEU A 17 -8.92 13.72 -1.16
CA LEU A 17 -9.39 13.26 -2.47
C LEU A 17 -8.71 11.96 -2.90
N GLN A 18 -7.38 11.83 -2.71
CA GLN A 18 -6.67 10.57 -2.97
C GLN A 18 -7.26 9.41 -2.16
N VAL A 19 -7.48 9.61 -0.86
CA VAL A 19 -8.09 8.60 0.03
C VAL A 19 -9.49 8.23 -0.47
N GLN A 20 -10.33 9.21 -0.78
CA GLN A 20 -11.69 8.97 -1.26
C GLN A 20 -11.71 8.12 -2.54
N VAL A 21 -10.96 8.55 -3.57
CA VAL A 21 -10.91 7.85 -4.85
C VAL A 21 -10.26 6.46 -4.70
N PHE A 22 -9.23 6.36 -3.86
CA PHE A 22 -8.58 5.09 -3.54
C PHE A 22 -9.59 4.11 -2.92
N ARG A 23 -10.41 4.53 -1.95
CA ARG A 23 -11.43 3.66 -1.36
C ARG A 23 -12.42 3.15 -2.39
N GLN A 24 -12.96 4.05 -3.22
CA GLN A 24 -13.92 3.69 -4.28
C GLN A 24 -13.34 2.67 -5.27
N GLN A 25 -12.06 2.83 -5.65
CA GLN A 25 -11.40 1.90 -6.57
C GLN A 25 -11.14 0.53 -5.93
N LEU A 26 -10.82 0.47 -4.62
CA LEU A 26 -10.66 -0.81 -3.91
C LEU A 26 -11.99 -1.54 -3.78
N GLU A 27 -13.06 -0.83 -3.45
CA GLU A 27 -14.41 -1.39 -3.35
C GLU A 27 -14.85 -1.98 -4.69
N LEU A 28 -14.67 -1.22 -5.78
CA LEU A 28 -14.98 -1.70 -7.14
C LEU A 28 -14.13 -2.93 -7.51
N ALA A 29 -12.84 -2.93 -7.20
CA ALA A 29 -11.98 -4.08 -7.49
C ALA A 29 -12.39 -5.34 -6.70
N LYS A 30 -12.84 -5.16 -5.44
CA LYS A 30 -13.39 -6.23 -4.62
C LYS A 30 -14.69 -6.79 -5.22
N GLU A 31 -15.62 -5.92 -5.60
CA GLU A 31 -16.89 -6.29 -6.24
C GLU A 31 -16.65 -7.10 -7.52
N LEU A 32 -15.73 -6.63 -8.37
CA LEU A 32 -15.40 -7.27 -9.64
C LEU A 32 -14.41 -8.43 -9.51
N GLN A 33 -13.91 -8.71 -8.29
CA GLN A 33 -12.87 -9.71 -8.02
C GLN A 33 -11.63 -9.56 -8.91
N ARG A 34 -11.21 -8.31 -9.16
CA ARG A 34 -10.05 -7.99 -10.02
C ARG A 34 -8.81 -7.69 -9.20
N PRO A 35 -7.61 -8.08 -9.66
CA PRO A 35 -6.36 -7.66 -9.03
C PRO A 35 -6.16 -6.15 -9.15
N VAL A 36 -5.52 -5.55 -8.14
CA VAL A 36 -5.12 -4.13 -8.16
C VAL A 36 -3.62 -3.95 -8.04
N SER A 37 -3.11 -2.89 -8.66
CA SER A 37 -1.74 -2.40 -8.44
C SER A 37 -1.80 -1.10 -7.63
N ILE A 38 -1.21 -1.12 -6.45
CA ILE A 38 -1.24 -0.05 -5.44
C ILE A 38 0.17 0.53 -5.30
N HIS A 39 0.27 1.83 -5.46
CA HIS A 39 1.42 2.65 -5.17
C HIS A 39 1.14 3.42 -3.87
N CYS A 40 2.07 3.35 -2.93
CA CYS A 40 1.95 4.02 -1.64
C CYS A 40 3.31 4.57 -1.23
N VAL A 41 3.34 5.86 -0.88
CA VAL A 41 4.54 6.55 -0.40
C VAL A 41 4.17 7.37 0.83
N ASN A 42 4.91 7.17 1.92
CA ASN A 42 4.71 7.89 3.19
C ASN A 42 3.30 7.77 3.83
N ALA A 43 2.42 6.88 3.33
CA ALA A 43 1.04 6.72 3.81
C ALA A 43 0.69 5.25 4.14
N PHE A 44 1.68 4.44 4.52
CA PHE A 44 1.48 3.00 4.70
C PHE A 44 0.57 2.64 5.89
N GLY A 45 0.48 3.51 6.92
CA GLY A 45 -0.47 3.34 8.01
C GLY A 45 -1.91 3.46 7.51
N ASP A 46 -2.22 4.56 6.81
CA ASP A 46 -3.53 4.81 6.21
C ASP A 46 -3.90 3.71 5.20
N LEU A 47 -2.93 3.25 4.39
CA LEU A 47 -3.12 2.12 3.48
C LEU A 47 -3.61 0.88 4.23
N LEU A 48 -2.94 0.52 5.33
CA LEU A 48 -3.33 -0.64 6.13
C LEU A 48 -4.74 -0.48 6.71
N GLU A 49 -5.05 0.68 7.28
CA GLU A 49 -6.38 0.97 7.84
C GLU A 49 -7.48 0.88 6.77
N ILE A 50 -7.24 1.46 5.58
CA ILE A 50 -8.19 1.41 4.48
C ILE A 50 -8.41 -0.04 4.03
N MET A 51 -7.32 -0.80 3.78
CA MET A 51 -7.43 -2.20 3.35
C MET A 51 -8.12 -3.07 4.41
N GLN A 52 -7.86 -2.84 5.71
CA GLN A 52 -8.56 -3.53 6.79
C GLN A 52 -10.06 -3.20 6.80
N SER A 53 -10.43 -1.94 6.59
CA SER A 53 -11.84 -1.51 6.58
C SER A 53 -12.64 -2.10 5.42
N ILE A 54 -12.00 -2.32 4.27
CA ILE A 54 -12.62 -2.93 3.09
C ILE A 54 -12.60 -4.48 3.20
N GLY A 55 -11.63 -5.03 3.92
CA GLY A 55 -11.43 -6.45 4.09
C GLY A 55 -10.56 -7.06 2.97
N PRO A 56 -10.41 -8.40 2.95
CA PRO A 56 -9.55 -9.06 1.98
C PRO A 56 -9.95 -8.75 0.54
N LEU A 57 -8.96 -8.58 -0.32
CA LEU A 57 -9.13 -8.38 -1.75
C LEU A 57 -9.00 -9.73 -2.46
N PRO A 58 -10.10 -10.38 -2.87
CA PRO A 58 -10.05 -11.75 -3.42
C PRO A 58 -9.28 -11.84 -4.73
N GLY A 59 -9.26 -10.76 -5.53
CA GLY A 59 -8.43 -10.66 -6.73
C GLY A 59 -6.95 -10.40 -6.44
N GLY A 60 -6.57 -10.13 -5.19
CA GLY A 60 -5.22 -9.77 -4.77
C GLY A 60 -4.86 -8.29 -4.99
N ALA A 61 -3.79 -7.86 -4.33
CA ALA A 61 -3.26 -6.51 -4.47
C ALA A 61 -1.73 -6.53 -4.55
N ILE A 62 -1.15 -5.97 -5.60
CA ILE A 62 0.31 -5.78 -5.68
C ILE A 62 0.64 -4.40 -5.13
N LEU A 63 1.41 -4.34 -4.04
CA LEU A 63 2.06 -3.13 -3.59
C LEU A 63 3.30 -2.90 -4.44
N HIS A 64 3.14 -2.02 -5.43
CA HIS A 64 4.17 -1.66 -6.39
C HIS A 64 5.33 -0.94 -5.69
N SER A 65 6.55 -1.40 -5.95
CA SER A 65 7.79 -0.81 -5.43
C SER A 65 7.71 -0.56 -3.92
N TYR A 66 7.44 -1.60 -3.15
CA TYR A 66 7.21 -1.52 -1.71
C TYR A 66 8.46 -1.06 -0.94
N LEU A 67 8.34 0.08 -0.25
CA LEU A 67 9.39 0.66 0.61
C LEU A 67 8.94 0.80 2.08
N GLY A 68 7.82 0.17 2.43
CA GLY A 68 7.26 0.14 3.77
C GLY A 68 8.13 -0.63 4.76
N SER A 69 7.71 -0.68 6.02
CA SER A 69 8.45 -1.39 7.06
C SER A 69 8.19 -2.90 7.01
N ALA A 70 9.04 -3.70 7.64
CA ALA A 70 8.89 -5.15 7.66
C ALA A 70 7.64 -5.58 8.47
N GLU A 71 7.30 -4.79 9.49
CA GLU A 71 6.19 -5.02 10.41
C GLU A 71 4.83 -4.94 9.70
N LEU A 72 4.74 -4.18 8.60
CA LEU A 72 3.52 -4.03 7.81
C LEU A 72 3.32 -5.16 6.79
N VAL A 73 4.36 -5.95 6.49
CA VAL A 73 4.27 -7.00 5.47
C VAL A 73 3.25 -8.06 5.85
N THR A 74 3.35 -8.63 7.05
CA THR A 74 2.41 -9.68 7.51
C THR A 74 0.95 -9.23 7.54
N PRO A 75 0.57 -8.09 8.15
CA PRO A 75 -0.83 -7.66 8.18
C PRO A 75 -1.36 -7.32 6.77
N LEU A 76 -0.55 -6.75 5.87
CA LEU A 76 -0.95 -6.49 4.49
C LEU A 76 -1.11 -7.80 3.69
N ALA A 77 -0.20 -8.76 3.87
CA ALA A 77 -0.27 -10.07 3.22
C ALA A 77 -1.57 -10.82 3.58
N LYS A 78 -1.99 -10.77 4.85
CA LYS A 78 -3.27 -11.34 5.31
C LYS A 78 -4.50 -10.75 4.62
N LEU A 79 -4.38 -9.56 4.04
CA LEU A 79 -5.45 -8.88 3.29
C LEU A 79 -5.38 -9.15 1.77
N GLY A 80 -4.49 -10.05 1.33
CA GLY A 80 -4.29 -10.39 -0.08
C GLY A 80 -3.21 -9.57 -0.79
N ALA A 81 -2.32 -8.91 -0.03
CA ALA A 81 -1.25 -8.12 -0.61
C ALA A 81 -0.02 -8.97 -1.01
N TYR A 82 0.56 -8.61 -2.15
CA TYR A 82 1.84 -9.06 -2.67
C TYR A 82 2.79 -7.85 -2.76
N PHE A 83 4.09 -8.08 -2.66
CA PHE A 83 5.09 -7.01 -2.55
C PHE A 83 6.02 -7.03 -3.75
N SER A 84 5.98 -5.98 -4.57
CA SER A 84 6.90 -5.81 -5.68
C SER A 84 8.15 -5.06 -5.22
N VAL A 85 9.31 -5.62 -5.52
CA VAL A 85 10.63 -5.04 -5.24
C VAL A 85 11.17 -4.40 -6.52
N SER A 86 11.63 -3.15 -6.44
CA SER A 86 12.22 -2.43 -7.57
C SER A 86 13.61 -1.88 -7.22
N GLY A 87 14.31 -1.28 -8.19
CA GLY A 87 15.58 -0.58 -7.94
C GLY A 87 15.49 0.49 -6.85
N HIS A 88 14.30 1.06 -6.57
CA HIS A 88 14.11 2.00 -5.47
C HIS A 88 14.43 1.40 -4.09
N THR A 89 14.36 0.06 -3.95
CA THR A 89 14.74 -0.64 -2.72
C THR A 89 16.21 -0.38 -2.36
N MET A 90 17.06 -0.11 -3.35
CA MET A 90 18.47 0.22 -3.12
C MET A 90 18.68 1.58 -2.44
N SER A 91 17.66 2.45 -2.40
CA SER A 91 17.71 3.72 -1.65
C SER A 91 17.37 3.55 -0.16
N MET A 92 16.87 2.38 0.25
CA MET A 92 16.61 2.08 1.66
C MET A 92 17.91 1.81 2.42
N LYS A 93 17.92 2.14 3.72
CA LYS A 93 18.98 1.65 4.63
C LYS A 93 19.08 0.13 4.54
N GLN A 94 20.29 -0.40 4.43
CA GLN A 94 20.54 -1.82 4.18
C GLN A 94 19.82 -2.74 5.18
N ASP A 95 19.85 -2.42 6.47
CA ASP A 95 19.17 -3.21 7.51
C ASP A 95 17.65 -3.20 7.35
N LYS A 96 17.08 -2.05 6.96
CA LYS A 96 15.65 -1.94 6.67
C LYS A 96 15.27 -2.81 5.47
N ALA A 97 16.06 -2.74 4.40
CA ALA A 97 15.83 -3.54 3.19
C ALA A 97 15.89 -5.05 3.48
N LYS A 98 16.93 -5.52 4.20
CA LYS A 98 17.07 -6.93 4.57
C LYS A 98 15.88 -7.44 5.39
N LYS A 99 15.45 -6.67 6.40
CA LYS A 99 14.28 -7.03 7.23
C LYS A 99 13.00 -7.11 6.40
N MET A 100 12.78 -6.12 5.53
CA MET A 100 11.60 -6.08 4.66
C MET A 100 11.58 -7.27 3.69
N LEU A 101 12.69 -7.55 3.01
CA LEU A 101 12.79 -8.68 2.06
C LEU A 101 12.56 -10.02 2.75
N LYS A 102 13.12 -10.22 3.95
CA LYS A 102 12.91 -11.45 4.74
C LYS A 102 11.46 -11.61 5.19
N ALA A 103 10.74 -10.52 5.43
CA ALA A 103 9.34 -10.57 5.82
C ALA A 103 8.40 -10.86 4.63
N ALA A 104 8.83 -10.51 3.41
CA ALA A 104 8.05 -10.64 2.17
C ALA A 104 8.33 -11.95 1.40
N SER A 105 9.31 -12.74 1.84
CA SER A 105 9.66 -14.08 1.34
C SER A 105 8.96 -15.18 2.12
#